data_AF-A0A346NI91-F1
#
_entry.id   AF-A0A346NI91-F1
#
_cell.length_a   1.000
_cell.length_b   1.000
_cell.length_c   1.000
_cell.angle_alpha   90.00
_cell.angle_beta   90.00
_cell.angle_gamma   90.00
#
_symmetry.space_group_name_H-M   'P 1'
#
loop_
_entity.id
_entity.type
_entity.pdbx_description
1 polymer ?
#
loop_
_entity_poly.entity_id
_entity_poly.type
_entity_poly.pdbx_seq_one_letter_code
_entity_poly.pdbx_strand_id
1 'polypeptide(L)'
;MQLSSQLQRNYDGWLLFISALITAFLFFLYSTLTTYQNDAQSQFAIDYWEQDSSPVNVTDIHRAKVPWQAVQTPINLGMQSQPYWFRLALPPTPRRQGTFLLDVNYPLLDSLDIYFYDPAGDQLILHAIGGDSRAYSQRDIPLPSLVYQVPASKQGLVVYMKVQTSGALKLPVRLWLEKDFLAFNATDNLMLGLFLGVLFAIGLSNLFLFITTRSATFFTYSGYVFSLAMTITAMHGLGYAYLWSDQTGFQSRSLALFANATLMFAMQFSNRILNVRYYSTRISQSLNGLSAIFLVNVLISFFLPYAFLIRMFLFLLSFTVIFALLVGIWIAIKGSTVARYYSFAWFVLLVSAFTAAMDNLGIITSPVPANYLLMLGAGVETLLLALVLAIDYSHNRETMFHIKERTLVQEQDILKAREELLDVQQKYQDDLHYQVQERTLELEIALRELSDANQELANLNTIDALTGIRNRRHFDKRLLAEGRRSRREQTPLSLAVIDIDHFKNINDQYGHSTGDVCITHLALLLQGMLKRPTDDVCRYGGEEFVVLLPNTDLAGAQQVIEAMRAQVEKEVLEIDGHSLNMTVSAGVATAVIAFEEHELALFKFADALLYQAKAAGRNRIKTDYFTGQNS
;
A
#
# COMPACT_ATOMS: atom_id res chain seq x y z
N MET A 1 18.43 21.98 -18.22
CA MET A 1 19.53 21.58 -19.14
C MET A 1 20.90 22.11 -18.72
N GLN A 2 21.06 23.37 -18.28
CA GLN A 2 22.37 23.87 -17.81
C GLN A 2 22.79 23.35 -16.42
N LEU A 3 21.87 23.13 -15.48
CA LEU A 3 22.21 22.56 -14.17
C LEU A 3 22.73 21.12 -14.28
N SER A 4 22.12 20.32 -15.16
CA SER A 4 22.53 18.92 -15.40
C SER A 4 23.90 18.82 -16.06
N SER A 5 24.28 19.77 -16.94
CA SER A 5 25.60 19.75 -17.58
C SER A 5 26.73 20.16 -16.62
N GLN A 6 26.46 21.03 -15.64
CA GLN A 6 27.41 21.41 -14.60
C GLN A 6 27.64 20.29 -13.60
N LEU A 7 26.57 19.63 -13.13
CA LEU A 7 26.65 18.42 -12.31
C LEU A 7 27.41 17.30 -13.03
N GLN A 8 27.12 17.08 -14.31
CA GLN A 8 27.80 16.08 -15.12
C GLN A 8 29.30 16.39 -15.31
N ARG A 9 29.68 17.66 -15.50
CA ARG A 9 31.08 18.10 -15.50
C ARG A 9 31.79 17.84 -14.16
N ASN A 10 31.10 18.06 -13.04
CA ASN A 10 31.67 17.78 -11.72
C ASN A 10 31.88 16.27 -11.50
N TYR A 11 30.95 15.42 -11.96
CA TYR A 11 31.11 13.97 -11.92
C TYR A 11 32.25 13.48 -12.82
N ASP A 12 32.39 14.04 -14.02
CA ASP A 12 33.53 13.74 -14.90
C ASP A 12 34.87 14.15 -14.24
N GLY A 13 34.90 15.26 -13.49
CA GLY A 13 36.05 15.68 -12.70
C GLY A 13 36.43 14.69 -11.58
N TRP A 14 35.45 14.20 -10.82
CA TRP A 14 35.67 13.17 -9.80
C TRP A 14 36.12 11.84 -10.41
N LEU A 15 35.57 11.46 -11.56
CA LEU A 15 36.00 10.26 -12.28
C LEU A 15 37.46 10.37 -12.70
N LEU A 16 37.90 11.51 -13.24
CA LEU A 16 39.29 11.76 -13.62
C LEU A 16 40.22 11.74 -12.39
N PHE A 17 39.82 12.36 -11.28
CA PHE A 17 40.59 12.34 -10.04
C PHE A 17 40.77 10.93 -9.48
N ILE A 18 39.68 10.15 -9.40
CA ILE A 18 39.72 8.77 -8.92
C ILE A 18 40.52 7.89 -9.88
N SER A 19 40.32 8.05 -11.20
CA SER A 19 41.11 7.33 -12.20
C SER A 19 42.60 7.64 -12.06
N ALA A 20 42.98 8.89 -11.79
CA ALA A 20 44.36 9.29 -11.55
C ALA A 20 44.92 8.69 -10.24
N LEU A 21 44.13 8.69 -9.16
CA LEU A 21 44.52 8.12 -7.87
C LEU A 21 44.69 6.60 -7.95
N ILE A 22 43.78 5.94 -8.65
CA ILE A 22 43.87 4.53 -9.01
C ILE A 22 45.12 4.29 -9.84
N THR A 23 45.36 5.07 -10.90
CA THR A 23 46.55 4.90 -11.76
C THR A 23 47.85 5.09 -10.97
N ALA A 24 47.91 6.05 -10.06
CA ALA A 24 49.05 6.26 -9.17
C ALA A 24 49.25 5.07 -8.20
N PHE A 25 48.18 4.53 -7.64
CA PHE A 25 48.23 3.33 -6.81
C PHE A 25 48.68 2.10 -7.61
N LEU A 26 48.15 1.90 -8.83
CA LEU A 26 48.56 0.85 -9.76
C LEU A 26 50.04 0.97 -10.11
N PHE A 27 50.53 2.18 -10.35
CA PHE A 27 51.94 2.44 -10.64
C PHE A 27 52.86 2.13 -9.46
N PHE A 28 52.47 2.57 -8.25
CA PHE A 28 53.19 2.22 -7.02
C PHE A 28 53.20 0.70 -6.79
N LEU A 29 52.06 0.04 -7.05
CA LEU A 29 51.95 -1.41 -6.95
C LEU A 29 52.90 -2.11 -7.92
N TYR A 30 52.88 -1.65 -9.18
CA TYR A 30 53.72 -2.15 -10.27
C TYR A 30 55.21 -2.00 -9.96
N SER A 31 55.65 -0.82 -9.50
CA SER A 31 57.06 -0.58 -9.16
C SER A 31 57.53 -1.47 -8.01
N THR A 32 56.65 -1.75 -7.04
CA THR A 32 56.97 -2.61 -5.90
C THR A 32 57.08 -4.08 -6.31
N LEU A 33 56.17 -4.57 -7.16
CA LEU A 33 56.15 -5.94 -7.66
C LEU A 33 57.33 -6.27 -8.58
N THR A 34 57.66 -5.35 -9.50
CA THR A 34 58.76 -5.55 -10.46
C THR A 34 60.14 -5.57 -9.81
N THR A 35 60.33 -4.85 -8.69
CA THR A 35 61.59 -4.80 -7.95
C THR A 35 61.98 -6.17 -7.37
N TYR A 36 61.02 -7.01 -6.98
CA TYR A 36 61.30 -8.32 -6.36
C TYR A 36 61.21 -9.51 -7.32
N GLN A 37 60.56 -9.38 -8.49
CA GLN A 37 60.44 -10.48 -9.46
C GLN A 37 61.75 -10.79 -10.22
N ASN A 38 62.62 -9.79 -10.41
CA ASN A 38 63.84 -9.97 -11.21
C ASN A 38 64.93 -10.78 -10.51
N ASP A 39 64.92 -10.87 -9.18
CA ASP A 39 65.96 -11.58 -8.40
C ASP A 39 65.70 -13.08 -8.20
N ALA A 40 64.52 -13.59 -8.57
CA ALA A 40 64.06 -14.93 -8.16
C ALA A 40 63.85 -15.96 -9.29
N GLN A 41 63.97 -15.58 -10.56
CA GLN A 41 63.73 -16.49 -11.68
C GLN A 41 64.96 -17.33 -12.01
N SER A 42 65.20 -18.37 -11.22
CA SER A 42 65.89 -19.55 -11.75
C SER A 42 64.90 -20.28 -12.67
N GLN A 43 64.97 -20.09 -13.98
CA GLN A 43 64.21 -20.90 -14.93
C GLN A 43 64.75 -22.33 -14.91
N PHE A 44 63.97 -23.26 -14.36
CA PHE A 44 64.30 -24.68 -14.38
C PHE A 44 63.76 -25.29 -15.67
N ALA A 45 64.59 -26.11 -16.33
CA ALA A 45 64.07 -27.06 -17.30
C ALA A 45 63.23 -28.09 -16.53
N ILE A 46 61.94 -28.12 -16.81
CA ILE A 46 61.00 -29.06 -16.21
C ILE A 46 60.51 -29.99 -17.30
N ASP A 47 60.63 -31.28 -17.04
CA ASP A 47 60.04 -32.32 -17.86
C ASP A 47 58.78 -32.84 -17.18
N TYR A 48 57.79 -33.28 -17.95
CA TYR A 48 56.58 -33.90 -17.43
C TYR A 48 56.27 -35.23 -18.11
N TRP A 49 55.50 -36.07 -17.43
CA TRP A 49 54.98 -37.33 -17.92
C TRP A 49 53.56 -37.53 -17.38
N GLU A 50 52.63 -37.87 -18.28
CA GLU A 50 51.27 -38.24 -17.92
C GLU A 50 51.24 -39.71 -17.52
N GLN A 51 50.73 -40.00 -16.33
CA GLN A 51 50.66 -41.37 -15.84
C GLN A 51 49.42 -42.07 -16.41
N ASP A 52 49.64 -43.10 -17.22
CA ASP A 52 48.58 -44.02 -17.62
C ASP A 52 48.03 -44.77 -16.39
N SER A 53 46.71 -45.03 -16.39
CA SER A 53 45.85 -45.60 -15.32
C SER A 53 46.39 -46.62 -14.28
N SER A 54 47.58 -47.21 -14.45
CA SER A 54 48.24 -48.03 -13.43
C SER A 54 49.02 -47.16 -12.43
N PRO A 55 48.89 -47.38 -11.10
CA PRO A 55 49.70 -46.70 -10.10
C PRO A 55 51.19 -47.05 -10.27
N VAL A 56 52.02 -46.04 -10.53
CA VAL A 56 53.49 -46.20 -10.65
C VAL A 56 54.17 -45.62 -9.42
N ASN A 57 55.17 -46.33 -8.88
CA ASN A 57 55.96 -45.88 -7.74
C ASN A 57 57.11 -44.97 -8.20
N VAL A 58 57.52 -44.01 -7.37
CA VAL A 58 58.61 -43.07 -7.71
C VAL A 58 59.94 -43.79 -7.96
N THR A 59 60.19 -44.90 -7.26
CA THR A 59 61.37 -45.76 -7.48
C THR A 59 61.40 -46.34 -8.89
N ASP A 60 60.22 -46.69 -9.42
CA ASP A 60 60.11 -47.22 -10.77
C ASP A 60 60.31 -46.11 -11.80
N ILE A 61 59.87 -44.89 -11.52
CA ILE A 61 60.06 -43.72 -12.40
C ILE A 61 61.51 -43.25 -12.43
N HIS A 62 62.20 -43.29 -11.29
CA HIS A 62 63.62 -42.94 -11.21
C HIS A 62 64.50 -43.96 -11.97
N ARG A 63 64.14 -45.24 -11.90
CA ARG A 63 64.85 -46.34 -12.59
C ARG A 63 64.43 -46.55 -14.04
N ALA A 64 63.16 -46.32 -14.36
CA ALA A 64 62.62 -46.52 -15.70
C ALA A 64 62.94 -45.33 -16.60
N LYS A 65 63.26 -45.63 -17.86
CA LYS A 65 63.35 -44.62 -18.93
C LYS A 65 61.95 -44.23 -19.39
N VAL A 66 61.22 -43.56 -18.52
CA VAL A 66 59.91 -42.97 -18.81
C VAL A 66 60.07 -41.91 -19.93
N PRO A 67 59.13 -41.81 -20.89
CA PRO A 67 59.17 -40.82 -21.96
C PRO A 67 58.81 -39.42 -21.44
N TRP A 68 59.80 -38.75 -20.86
CA TRP A 68 59.72 -37.37 -20.40
C TRP A 68 59.51 -36.41 -21.57
N GLN A 69 58.56 -35.49 -21.42
CA GLN A 69 58.30 -34.40 -22.37
C GLN A 69 58.75 -33.07 -21.74
N ALA A 70 59.57 -32.30 -22.46
CA ALA A 70 59.96 -30.97 -21.99
C ALA A 70 58.76 -30.02 -22.04
N VAL A 71 58.55 -29.24 -20.96
CA VAL A 71 57.51 -28.21 -20.91
C VAL A 71 58.13 -26.85 -20.59
N GLN A 72 57.67 -25.82 -21.30
CA GLN A 72 58.10 -24.45 -21.03
C GLN A 72 57.37 -23.89 -19.80
N THR A 73 58.10 -23.17 -18.95
CA THR A 73 57.51 -22.43 -17.83
C THR A 73 56.86 -21.13 -18.33
N PRO A 74 55.65 -20.77 -17.85
CA PRO A 74 54.87 -21.41 -16.80
C PRO A 74 54.09 -22.65 -17.29
N ILE A 75 54.09 -23.71 -16.49
CA ILE A 75 53.39 -24.97 -16.79
C ILE A 75 51.89 -24.78 -16.61
N ASN A 76 51.12 -25.03 -17.67
CA ASN A 76 49.66 -25.02 -17.66
C ASN A 76 49.12 -26.15 -18.55
N LEU A 77 48.65 -27.25 -17.94
CA LEU A 77 48.15 -28.44 -18.65
C LEU A 77 46.61 -28.51 -18.71
N GLY A 78 45.93 -27.43 -18.31
CA GLY A 78 44.47 -27.36 -18.29
C GLY A 78 43.83 -28.17 -17.15
N MET A 79 42.55 -28.54 -17.31
CA MET A 79 41.75 -29.24 -16.29
C MET A 79 41.59 -30.73 -16.61
N GLN A 80 42.61 -31.51 -16.29
CA GLN A 80 42.61 -32.97 -16.45
C GLN A 80 42.77 -33.66 -15.09
N SER A 81 42.03 -34.74 -14.86
CA SER A 81 41.98 -35.43 -13.56
C SER A 81 43.05 -36.52 -13.39
N GLN A 82 43.84 -36.78 -14.43
CA GLN A 82 44.92 -37.76 -14.39
C GLN A 82 46.11 -37.24 -13.57
N PRO A 83 46.85 -38.12 -12.87
CA PRO A 83 48.06 -37.72 -12.17
C PRO A 83 49.20 -37.45 -13.16
N TYR A 84 49.88 -36.32 -12.95
CA TYR A 84 51.06 -35.93 -13.72
C TYR A 84 52.31 -36.03 -12.87
N TRP A 85 53.38 -36.54 -13.47
CA TRP A 85 54.71 -36.51 -12.90
C TRP A 85 55.53 -35.41 -13.53
N PHE A 86 56.29 -34.69 -12.71
CA PHE A 86 57.22 -33.66 -13.14
C PHE A 86 58.61 -34.01 -12.63
N ARG A 87 59.63 -33.75 -13.45
CA ARG A 87 61.04 -33.91 -13.10
C ARG A 87 61.76 -32.59 -13.32
N LEU A 88 62.54 -32.19 -12.33
CA LEU A 88 63.44 -31.04 -12.43
C LEU A 88 64.76 -31.31 -11.73
N ALA A 89 65.82 -30.70 -12.22
CA ALA A 89 67.14 -30.75 -11.61
C ALA A 89 67.40 -29.44 -10.86
N LEU A 90 67.64 -29.54 -9.55
CA LEU A 90 68.03 -28.40 -8.72
C LEU A 90 69.55 -28.25 -8.70
N PRO A 91 70.05 -27.00 -8.74
CA PRO A 91 71.49 -26.72 -8.57
C PRO A 91 71.97 -27.12 -7.17
N PRO A 92 73.29 -27.18 -6.93
CA PRO A 92 73.84 -27.40 -5.60
C PRO A 92 73.28 -26.41 -4.57
N THR A 93 72.80 -26.94 -3.44
CA THR A 93 72.22 -26.21 -2.32
C THR A 93 73.11 -26.34 -1.07
N PRO A 94 74.32 -25.75 -1.05
CA PRO A 94 75.25 -25.94 0.05
C PRO A 94 74.73 -25.23 1.32
N ARG A 95 74.75 -25.93 2.46
CA ARG A 95 74.33 -25.39 3.78
C ARG A 95 75.01 -24.08 4.19
N ARG A 96 76.18 -23.77 3.61
CA ARG A 96 76.91 -22.51 3.83
C ARG A 96 76.22 -21.27 3.24
N GLN A 97 75.43 -21.44 2.18
CA GLN A 97 74.71 -20.33 1.55
C GLN A 97 73.38 -20.02 2.24
N GLY A 98 72.87 -20.96 3.04
CA GLY A 98 71.65 -20.85 3.83
C GLY A 98 70.68 -22.01 3.57
N THR A 99 69.47 -21.90 4.09
CA THR A 99 68.37 -22.83 3.81
C THR A 99 67.72 -22.46 2.49
N PHE A 100 67.53 -23.44 1.62
CA PHE A 100 66.81 -23.27 0.36
C PHE A 100 65.36 -23.75 0.52
N LEU A 101 64.43 -23.04 -0.12
CA LEU A 101 63.00 -23.34 -0.10
C LEU A 101 62.52 -23.56 -1.54
N LEU A 102 61.72 -24.62 -1.73
CA LEU A 102 61.00 -24.88 -2.96
C LEU A 102 59.57 -24.36 -2.80
N ASP A 103 59.25 -23.29 -3.52
CA ASP A 103 57.94 -22.65 -3.53
C ASP A 103 57.14 -23.11 -4.74
N VAL A 104 55.98 -23.73 -4.48
CA VAL A 104 54.95 -24.03 -5.46
C VAL A 104 53.79 -23.07 -5.20
N ASN A 105 53.83 -21.92 -5.86
CA ASN A 105 52.89 -20.80 -5.63
C ASN A 105 51.53 -21.04 -6.33
N TYR A 106 50.86 -22.13 -5.94
CA TYR A 106 49.51 -22.46 -6.37
C TYR A 106 48.79 -23.26 -5.26
N PRO A 107 48.14 -22.57 -4.31
CA PRO A 107 47.56 -23.19 -3.11
C PRO A 107 46.39 -24.16 -3.35
N LEU A 108 45.81 -24.15 -4.55
CA LEU A 108 44.59 -24.88 -4.93
C LEU A 108 44.86 -26.27 -5.51
N LEU A 109 46.10 -26.78 -5.41
CA LEU A 109 46.40 -28.15 -5.82
C LEU A 109 45.78 -29.14 -4.83
N ASP A 110 44.99 -30.10 -5.32
CA ASP A 110 44.36 -31.12 -4.47
C ASP A 110 45.42 -31.96 -3.75
N SER A 111 46.42 -32.43 -4.49
CA SER A 111 47.54 -33.21 -3.96
C SER A 111 48.85 -32.93 -4.70
N LEU A 112 49.94 -32.87 -3.92
CA LEU A 112 51.30 -32.66 -4.38
C LEU A 112 52.24 -33.53 -3.55
N ASP A 113 52.84 -34.56 -4.14
CA ASP A 113 53.93 -35.33 -3.54
C ASP A 113 55.26 -34.92 -4.15
N ILE A 114 56.27 -34.66 -3.33
CA ILE A 114 57.60 -34.20 -3.76
C ILE A 114 58.67 -35.15 -3.23
N TYR A 115 59.48 -35.68 -4.12
CA TYR A 115 60.54 -36.63 -3.80
C TYR A 115 61.91 -36.05 -4.21
N PHE A 116 62.84 -35.96 -3.26
CA PHE A 116 64.20 -35.48 -3.49
C PHE A 116 65.17 -36.66 -3.60
N TYR A 117 65.91 -36.74 -4.70
CA TYR A 117 66.91 -37.78 -4.98
C TYR A 117 68.30 -37.17 -5.21
N ASP A 118 69.33 -37.97 -4.90
CA ASP A 118 70.72 -37.66 -5.28
C ASP A 118 70.92 -37.87 -6.80
N PRO A 119 71.56 -36.96 -7.54
CA PRO A 119 71.87 -37.16 -8.96
C PRO A 119 72.69 -38.42 -9.28
N ALA A 120 73.53 -38.88 -8.33
CA ALA A 120 74.43 -40.01 -8.53
C ALA A 120 73.94 -41.32 -7.88
N GLY A 121 72.86 -41.27 -7.08
CA GLY A 121 72.41 -42.39 -6.25
C GLY A 121 70.91 -42.62 -6.32
N ASP A 122 70.51 -43.87 -6.22
CA ASP A 122 69.11 -44.33 -6.24
C ASP A 122 68.42 -44.17 -4.87
N GLN A 123 68.91 -43.23 -4.05
CA GLN A 123 68.48 -43.03 -2.67
C GLN A 123 67.56 -41.82 -2.53
N LEU A 124 66.36 -42.06 -2.00
CA LEU A 124 65.42 -41.01 -1.60
C LEU A 124 65.95 -40.29 -0.36
N ILE A 125 66.12 -38.97 -0.46
CA ILE A 125 66.63 -38.10 0.62
C ILE A 125 65.48 -37.58 1.48
N LEU A 126 64.41 -37.10 0.84
CA LEU A 126 63.25 -36.52 1.51
C LEU A 126 62.01 -36.75 0.65
N HIS A 127 60.89 -37.07 1.31
CA HIS A 127 59.56 -37.08 0.72
C HIS A 127 58.71 -36.07 1.48
N ALA A 128 58.19 -35.09 0.76
CA ALA A 128 57.27 -34.10 1.29
C ALA A 128 55.92 -34.22 0.59
N ILE A 129 54.85 -33.87 1.30
CA ILE A 129 53.50 -33.98 0.77
C ILE A 129 52.71 -32.72 1.11
N GLY A 130 51.86 -32.29 0.19
CA GLY A 130 50.89 -31.24 0.45
C GLY A 130 49.73 -31.25 -0.53
N GLY A 131 49.17 -30.06 -0.73
CA GLY A 131 47.88 -29.86 -1.37
C GLY A 131 46.82 -29.38 -0.38
N ASP A 132 45.64 -29.06 -0.90
CA ASP A 132 44.51 -28.51 -0.13
C ASP A 132 43.55 -29.60 0.40
N SER A 133 43.71 -30.84 -0.08
CA SER A 133 42.95 -32.00 0.42
C SER A 133 43.46 -32.50 1.78
N ARG A 134 44.59 -31.98 2.25
CA ARG A 134 45.19 -32.30 3.55
C ARG A 134 44.97 -31.17 4.54
N ALA A 135 44.78 -31.53 5.81
CA ALA A 135 44.56 -30.58 6.90
C ALA A 135 45.71 -29.56 6.98
N TYR A 136 45.40 -28.28 7.20
CA TYR A 136 46.41 -27.22 7.19
C TYR A 136 47.50 -27.44 8.25
N SER A 137 47.12 -28.00 9.40
CA SER A 137 48.02 -28.37 10.50
C SER A 137 49.06 -29.44 10.15
N GLN A 138 48.89 -30.17 9.04
CA GLN A 138 49.85 -31.16 8.55
C GLN A 138 50.92 -30.56 7.63
N ARG A 139 50.86 -29.26 7.33
CA ARG A 139 51.88 -28.59 6.52
C ARG A 139 53.16 -28.39 7.33
N ASP A 140 54.29 -28.78 6.76
CA ASP A 140 55.62 -28.59 7.38
C ASP A 140 55.93 -27.11 7.65
N ILE A 141 55.59 -26.26 6.68
CA ILE A 141 55.67 -24.80 6.79
C ILE A 141 54.23 -24.25 6.71
N PRO A 142 53.69 -23.67 7.79
CA PRO A 142 52.31 -23.18 7.84
C PRO A 142 52.17 -21.84 7.12
N LEU A 143 52.26 -21.89 5.78
CA LEU A 143 52.04 -20.74 4.89
C LEU A 143 50.82 -20.99 3.99
N PRO A 144 50.20 -19.93 3.46
CA PRO A 144 49.12 -20.07 2.46
C PRO A 144 49.58 -20.81 1.20
N SER A 145 50.77 -20.47 0.69
CA SER A 145 51.43 -21.16 -0.43
C SER A 145 52.04 -22.50 -0.01
N LEU A 146 52.29 -23.38 -0.99
CA LEU A 146 52.90 -24.69 -0.76
C LEU A 146 54.42 -24.54 -0.82
N VAL A 147 55.08 -24.50 0.34
CA VAL A 147 56.52 -24.30 0.46
C VAL A 147 57.16 -25.45 1.22
N TYR A 148 58.30 -25.93 0.70
CA TYR A 148 59.02 -27.06 1.25
C TYR A 148 60.50 -26.75 1.41
N GLN A 149 61.13 -27.26 2.48
CA GLN A 149 62.57 -27.11 2.67
C GLN A 149 63.33 -28.05 1.73
N VAL A 150 64.34 -27.53 1.04
CA VAL A 150 65.20 -28.31 0.15
C VAL A 150 66.38 -28.86 0.95
N PRO A 151 66.63 -30.19 0.91
CA PRO A 151 67.81 -30.78 1.55
C PRO A 151 69.12 -30.16 1.04
N ALA A 152 70.12 -30.05 1.91
CA ALA A 152 71.42 -29.52 1.51
C ALA A 152 72.19 -30.54 0.65
N SER A 153 72.57 -30.16 -0.57
CA SER A 153 73.35 -31.00 -1.49
C SER A 153 74.54 -30.26 -2.08
N LYS A 154 75.67 -30.96 -2.24
CA LYS A 154 76.88 -30.43 -2.92
C LYS A 154 76.86 -30.66 -4.43
N GLN A 155 76.14 -31.67 -4.91
CA GLN A 155 76.15 -32.12 -6.31
C GLN A 155 74.86 -31.75 -7.07
N GLY A 156 73.92 -31.06 -6.41
CA GLY A 156 72.56 -30.82 -6.92
C GLY A 156 71.58 -31.90 -6.47
N LEU A 157 70.32 -31.77 -6.87
CA LEU A 157 69.26 -32.74 -6.54
C LEU A 157 68.38 -32.99 -7.76
N VAL A 158 67.83 -34.20 -7.87
CA VAL A 158 66.74 -34.49 -8.80
C VAL A 158 65.45 -34.52 -8.02
N VAL A 159 64.47 -33.71 -8.43
CA VAL A 159 63.17 -33.62 -7.78
C VAL A 159 62.10 -34.20 -8.69
N TYR A 160 61.35 -35.16 -8.17
CA TYR A 160 60.14 -35.69 -8.80
C TYR A 160 58.93 -35.16 -8.05
N MET A 161 57.94 -34.64 -8.78
CA MET A 161 56.69 -34.19 -8.21
C MET A 161 55.52 -34.93 -8.84
N LYS A 162 54.68 -35.55 -8.03
CA LYS A 162 53.40 -36.11 -8.46
C LYS A 162 52.30 -35.11 -8.13
N VAL A 163 51.58 -34.66 -9.15
CA VAL A 163 50.52 -33.66 -9.02
C VAL A 163 49.22 -34.26 -9.50
N GLN A 164 48.19 -34.17 -8.69
CA GLN A 164 46.82 -34.51 -9.08
C GLN A 164 45.89 -33.43 -8.54
N THR A 165 45.10 -32.83 -9.42
CA THR A 165 44.11 -31.81 -9.07
C THR A 165 42.86 -31.92 -9.94
N SER A 166 41.71 -31.60 -9.35
CA SER A 166 40.43 -31.49 -10.02
C SER A 166 40.27 -30.19 -10.81
N GLY A 167 41.08 -29.17 -10.48
CA GLY A 167 41.09 -27.85 -11.10
C GLY A 167 42.07 -27.73 -12.26
N ALA A 168 42.42 -26.48 -12.62
CA ALA A 168 43.44 -26.24 -13.63
C ALA A 168 44.82 -26.58 -13.04
N LEU A 169 45.56 -27.46 -13.70
CA LEU A 169 46.91 -27.81 -13.30
C LEU A 169 47.87 -26.70 -13.74
N LYS A 170 48.30 -25.93 -12.75
CA LYS A 170 49.38 -24.94 -12.86
C LYS A 170 50.49 -25.32 -11.89
N LEU A 171 51.73 -25.32 -12.37
CA LEU A 171 52.88 -25.68 -11.54
C LEU A 171 53.99 -24.63 -11.61
N PRO A 172 53.80 -23.45 -10.98
CA PRO A 172 54.84 -22.43 -10.88
C PRO A 172 55.84 -22.84 -9.78
N VAL A 173 56.97 -23.40 -10.18
CA VAL A 173 58.04 -23.82 -9.25
C VAL A 173 59.12 -22.75 -9.19
N ARG A 174 59.50 -22.35 -7.98
CA ARG A 174 60.60 -21.41 -7.72
C ARG A 174 61.50 -21.94 -6.61
N LEU A 175 62.79 -21.69 -6.75
CA LEU A 175 63.77 -21.97 -5.70
C LEU A 175 64.18 -20.65 -5.07
N TRP A 176 64.04 -20.56 -3.75
CA TRP A 176 64.37 -19.37 -2.99
C TRP A 176 65.44 -19.68 -1.95
N LEU A 177 66.25 -18.68 -1.64
CA LEU A 177 66.93 -18.67 -0.35
C LEU A 177 65.93 -18.17 0.72
N GLU A 178 65.94 -18.78 1.90
CA GLU A 178 64.97 -18.48 2.97
C GLU A 178 64.87 -16.97 3.28
N LYS A 179 66.01 -16.26 3.33
CA LYS A 179 66.03 -14.81 3.59
C LYS A 179 65.27 -14.00 2.52
N ASP A 180 65.42 -14.39 1.25
CA ASP A 180 64.84 -13.68 0.10
C ASP A 180 63.35 -14.04 -0.01
N PHE A 181 62.99 -15.29 0.29
CA PHE A 181 61.62 -15.73 0.43
C PHE A 181 60.86 -14.96 1.51
N LEU A 182 61.47 -14.75 2.69
CA LEU A 182 60.84 -13.99 3.78
C LEU A 182 60.57 -12.53 3.36
N ALA A 183 61.51 -11.88 2.68
CA ALA A 183 61.31 -10.51 2.16
C ALA A 183 60.22 -10.45 1.09
N PHE A 184 60.22 -11.42 0.16
CA PHE A 184 59.17 -11.56 -0.86
C PHE A 184 57.80 -11.79 -0.22
N ASN A 185 57.67 -12.78 0.67
CA ASN A 185 56.42 -13.14 1.33
C ASN A 185 55.88 -12.02 2.22
N ALA A 186 56.75 -11.25 2.89
CA ALA A 186 56.31 -10.08 3.65
C ALA A 186 55.68 -9.01 2.73
N THR A 187 56.29 -8.76 1.58
CA THR A 187 55.77 -7.82 0.57
C THR A 187 54.47 -8.33 -0.05
N ASP A 188 54.42 -9.60 -0.45
CA ASP A 188 53.24 -10.26 -1.03
C ASP A 188 52.04 -10.19 -0.07
N ASN A 189 52.24 -10.52 1.21
CA ASN A 189 51.19 -10.45 2.24
C ASN A 189 50.75 -9.01 2.54
N LEU A 190 51.67 -8.03 2.55
CA LEU A 190 51.31 -6.62 2.74
C LEU A 190 50.38 -6.15 1.61
N MET A 191 50.70 -6.51 0.37
CA MET A 191 49.94 -6.10 -0.82
C MET A 191 48.55 -6.72 -0.83
N LEU A 192 48.48 -8.03 -0.56
CA LEU A 192 47.22 -8.76 -0.48
C LEU A 192 46.37 -8.28 0.70
N GLY A 193 46.99 -8.01 1.85
CA GLY A 193 46.34 -7.46 3.04
C GLY A 193 45.78 -6.06 2.82
N LEU A 194 46.54 -5.15 2.20
CA LEU A 194 46.09 -3.80 1.87
C LEU A 194 44.92 -3.86 0.89
N PHE A 195 45.03 -4.68 -0.15
CA PHE A 195 43.97 -4.85 -1.14
C PHE A 195 42.67 -5.41 -0.53
N LEU A 196 42.75 -6.51 0.21
CA LEU A 196 41.58 -7.08 0.90
C LEU A 196 41.01 -6.10 1.92
N GLY A 197 41.86 -5.38 2.65
CA GLY A 197 41.44 -4.34 3.59
C GLY A 197 40.62 -3.23 2.91
N VAL A 198 41.04 -2.76 1.74
CA VAL A 198 40.27 -1.78 0.94
C VAL A 198 38.93 -2.36 0.51
N LEU A 199 38.88 -3.59 0.00
CA LEU A 199 37.61 -4.23 -0.38
C LEU A 199 36.67 -4.37 0.83
N PHE A 200 37.16 -4.84 1.98
CA PHE A 200 36.36 -4.96 3.19
C PHE A 200 35.86 -3.59 3.67
N ALA A 201 36.68 -2.55 3.63
CA ALA A 201 36.28 -1.18 3.99
C ALA A 201 35.18 -0.64 3.06
N ILE A 202 35.30 -0.85 1.75
CA ILE A 202 34.26 -0.49 0.77
C ILE A 202 32.99 -1.31 1.02
N GLY A 203 33.10 -2.62 1.23
CA GLY A 203 31.96 -3.49 1.53
C GLY A 203 31.22 -3.09 2.81
N LEU A 204 31.95 -2.81 3.89
CA LEU A 204 31.42 -2.38 5.20
C LEU A 204 30.78 -0.99 5.14
N SER A 205 31.45 -0.02 4.52
CA SER A 205 30.90 1.33 4.37
C SER A 205 29.58 1.31 3.57
N ASN A 206 29.51 0.52 2.50
CA ASN A 206 28.27 0.35 1.74
C ASN A 206 27.21 -0.44 2.51
N LEU A 207 27.60 -1.39 3.37
CA LEU A 207 26.66 -2.06 4.26
C LEU A 207 26.05 -1.09 5.28
N PHE A 208 26.85 -0.18 5.83
CA PHE A 208 26.35 0.88 6.70
C PHE A 208 25.41 1.84 5.95
N LEU A 209 25.74 2.18 4.70
CA LEU A 209 24.83 2.93 3.83
C LEU A 209 23.53 2.16 3.57
N PHE A 210 23.55 0.84 3.44
CA PHE A 210 22.31 0.05 3.37
C PHE A 210 21.49 0.17 4.66
N ILE A 211 22.10 0.04 5.84
CA ILE A 211 21.39 0.10 7.12
C ILE A 211 20.68 1.47 7.29
N THR A 212 21.38 2.55 6.92
CA THR A 212 20.91 3.93 7.05
C THR A 212 19.91 4.32 5.96
N THR A 213 20.14 3.93 4.71
CA THR A 213 19.29 4.32 3.57
C THR A 213 18.17 3.33 3.26
N ARG A 214 18.24 2.09 3.77
CA ARG A 214 17.38 0.95 3.42
C ARG A 214 17.31 0.64 1.91
N SER A 215 18.25 1.15 1.11
CA SER A 215 18.28 0.89 -0.33
C SER A 215 18.94 -0.45 -0.63
N ALA A 216 18.17 -1.35 -1.24
CA ALA A 216 18.62 -2.69 -1.62
C ALA A 216 19.83 -2.69 -2.57
N THR A 217 20.06 -1.60 -3.32
CA THR A 217 21.22 -1.48 -4.21
C THR A 217 22.54 -1.52 -3.42
N PHE A 218 22.60 -0.85 -2.26
CA PHE A 218 23.77 -0.90 -1.37
C PHE A 218 23.99 -2.30 -0.77
N PHE A 219 22.91 -3.00 -0.42
CA PHE A 219 23.01 -4.39 0.07
C PHE A 219 23.58 -5.33 -1.00
N THR A 220 23.04 -5.26 -2.22
CA THR A 220 23.54 -6.11 -3.32
C THR A 220 24.98 -5.78 -3.70
N TYR A 221 25.38 -4.52 -3.64
CA TYR A 221 26.76 -4.09 -3.89
C TYR A 221 27.70 -4.58 -2.78
N SER A 222 27.32 -4.42 -1.52
CA SER A 222 28.09 -4.92 -0.38
C SER A 222 28.28 -6.44 -0.46
N GLY A 223 27.21 -7.18 -0.79
CA GLY A 223 27.27 -8.63 -1.03
C GLY A 223 28.22 -9.01 -2.16
N TYR A 224 28.24 -8.25 -3.26
CA TYR A 224 29.20 -8.41 -4.36
C TYR A 224 30.64 -8.24 -3.87
N VAL A 225 30.95 -7.13 -3.20
CA VAL A 225 32.30 -6.82 -2.74
C VAL A 225 32.82 -7.82 -1.71
N PHE A 226 31.99 -8.22 -0.74
CA PHE A 226 32.40 -9.24 0.24
C PHE A 226 32.61 -10.61 -0.42
N SER A 227 31.73 -11.02 -1.33
CA SER A 227 31.90 -12.30 -2.04
C SER A 227 33.15 -12.29 -2.90
N LEU A 228 33.46 -11.16 -3.55
CA LEU A 228 34.69 -10.97 -4.32
C LEU A 228 35.93 -11.06 -3.42
N ALA A 229 35.93 -10.37 -2.28
CA ALA A 229 37.02 -10.44 -1.30
C ALA A 229 37.24 -11.89 -0.81
N MET A 230 36.16 -12.63 -0.54
CA MET A 230 36.24 -14.03 -0.13
C MET A 230 36.71 -14.95 -1.26
N THR A 231 36.35 -14.66 -2.51
CA THR A 231 36.86 -15.38 -3.69
C THR A 231 38.37 -15.24 -3.81
N ILE A 232 38.89 -14.01 -3.66
CA ILE A 232 40.34 -13.73 -3.70
C ILE A 232 41.05 -14.38 -2.51
N THR A 233 40.44 -14.31 -1.31
CA THR A 233 40.93 -14.96 -0.09
C THR A 233 41.04 -16.48 -0.24
N ALA A 234 40.05 -17.12 -0.88
CA ALA A 234 40.09 -18.55 -1.19
C ALA A 234 41.14 -18.88 -2.26
N MET A 235 41.20 -18.07 -3.34
CA MET A 235 42.14 -18.26 -4.46
C MET A 235 43.61 -18.21 -4.03
N HIS A 236 43.95 -17.33 -3.08
CA HIS A 236 45.30 -17.19 -2.54
C HIS A 236 45.59 -18.12 -1.34
N GLY A 237 44.65 -18.99 -0.95
CA GLY A 237 44.82 -19.91 0.18
C GLY A 237 44.80 -19.25 1.57
N LEU A 238 44.62 -17.92 1.65
CA LEU A 238 44.53 -17.18 2.92
C LEU A 238 43.35 -17.65 3.77
N GLY A 239 42.22 -17.95 3.14
CA GLY A 239 41.05 -18.43 3.87
C GLY A 239 41.30 -19.75 4.55
N TYR A 240 42.05 -20.65 3.90
CA TYR A 240 42.48 -21.89 4.51
C TYR A 240 43.48 -21.67 5.64
N ALA A 241 44.41 -20.73 5.47
CA ALA A 241 45.39 -20.43 6.51
C ALA A 241 44.79 -19.82 7.78
N TYR A 242 43.77 -18.95 7.64
CA TYR A 242 43.33 -18.08 8.74
C TYR A 242 41.85 -18.23 9.17
N LEU A 243 40.96 -18.67 8.29
CA LEU A 243 39.51 -18.64 8.53
C LEU A 243 38.87 -20.02 8.70
N TRP A 244 39.36 -21.03 7.99
CA TRP A 244 38.79 -22.39 7.99
C TRP A 244 39.84 -23.51 7.89
N SER A 245 40.97 -23.35 8.58
CA SER A 245 42.15 -24.25 8.55
C SER A 245 41.86 -25.74 8.81
N ASP A 246 40.80 -26.05 9.55
CA ASP A 246 40.45 -27.42 9.92
C ASP A 246 39.45 -28.07 8.95
N GLN A 247 38.96 -27.34 7.93
CA GLN A 247 37.87 -27.78 7.06
C GLN A 247 38.34 -28.01 5.62
N THR A 248 39.05 -29.11 5.36
CA THR A 248 39.51 -29.52 4.01
C THR A 248 38.37 -29.62 2.99
N GLY A 249 37.23 -30.19 3.41
CA GLY A 249 36.04 -30.31 2.57
C GLY A 249 35.45 -28.96 2.16
N PHE A 250 35.52 -27.94 3.04
CA PHE A 250 35.11 -26.59 2.71
C PHE A 250 36.14 -25.90 1.82
N GLN A 251 37.44 -26.07 2.09
CA GLN A 251 38.53 -25.46 1.31
C GLN A 251 38.40 -25.80 -0.19
N SER A 252 38.28 -27.08 -0.52
CA SER A 252 38.16 -27.56 -1.92
C SER A 252 36.96 -26.98 -2.68
N ARG A 253 35.94 -26.47 -1.98
CA ARG A 253 34.69 -25.92 -2.56
C ARG A 253 34.59 -24.41 -2.43
N SER A 254 35.34 -23.81 -1.52
CA SER A 254 35.23 -22.40 -1.11
C SER A 254 35.38 -21.45 -2.29
N LEU A 255 36.35 -21.69 -3.18
CA LEU A 255 36.58 -20.87 -4.37
C LEU A 255 35.34 -20.85 -5.29
N ALA A 256 34.78 -22.02 -5.59
CA ALA A 256 33.58 -22.11 -6.42
C ALA A 256 32.36 -21.47 -5.73
N LEU A 257 32.20 -21.68 -4.43
CA LEU A 257 31.10 -21.10 -3.64
C LEU A 257 31.13 -19.57 -3.70
N PHE A 258 32.26 -18.95 -3.33
CA PHE A 258 32.37 -17.50 -3.29
C PHE A 258 32.35 -16.88 -4.68
N ALA A 259 32.95 -17.52 -5.69
CA ALA A 259 32.91 -17.03 -7.06
C ALA A 259 31.48 -17.01 -7.65
N ASN A 260 30.67 -18.04 -7.37
CA ASN A 260 29.26 -18.05 -7.75
C ASN A 260 28.47 -16.98 -6.98
N ALA A 261 28.74 -16.79 -5.68
CA ALA A 261 28.10 -15.74 -4.88
C ALA A 261 28.42 -14.34 -5.42
N THR A 262 29.67 -14.10 -5.85
CA THR A 262 30.08 -12.84 -6.49
C THR A 262 29.24 -12.54 -7.72
N LEU A 263 29.08 -13.51 -8.64
CA LEU A 263 28.25 -13.30 -9.84
C LEU A 263 26.76 -13.19 -9.54
N MET A 264 26.25 -13.93 -8.55
CA MET A 264 24.87 -13.80 -8.08
C MET A 264 24.57 -12.35 -7.67
N PHE A 265 25.40 -11.77 -6.80
CA PHE A 265 25.24 -10.39 -6.34
C PHE A 265 25.53 -9.38 -7.45
N ALA A 266 26.53 -9.62 -8.29
CA ALA A 266 26.82 -8.77 -9.44
C ALA A 266 25.58 -8.63 -10.34
N MET A 267 24.88 -9.73 -10.68
CA MET A 267 23.69 -9.64 -11.53
C MET A 267 22.52 -8.90 -10.88
N GLN A 268 22.29 -9.07 -9.58
CA GLN A 268 21.26 -8.28 -8.88
C GLN A 268 21.63 -6.81 -8.80
N PHE A 269 22.90 -6.52 -8.53
CA PHE A 269 23.43 -5.17 -8.48
C PHE A 269 23.27 -4.49 -9.85
N SER A 270 23.74 -5.13 -10.94
CA SER A 270 23.62 -4.63 -12.31
C SER A 270 22.16 -4.35 -12.71
N ASN A 271 21.23 -5.24 -12.36
CA ASN A 271 19.81 -5.05 -12.66
C ASN A 271 19.22 -3.81 -11.95
N ARG A 272 19.64 -3.56 -10.69
CA ARG A 272 19.17 -2.45 -9.86
C ARG A 272 19.83 -1.12 -10.23
N ILE A 273 21.16 -1.08 -10.32
CA ILE A 273 21.93 0.15 -10.58
C ILE A 273 21.64 0.72 -11.97
N LEU A 274 21.46 -0.14 -12.98
CA LEU A 274 21.11 0.29 -14.33
C LEU A 274 19.61 0.51 -14.52
N ASN A 275 18.80 0.23 -13.49
CA ASN A 275 17.34 0.30 -13.52
C ASN A 275 16.75 -0.41 -14.76
N VAL A 276 17.27 -1.60 -15.08
CA VAL A 276 17.04 -2.28 -16.38
C VAL A 276 15.55 -2.50 -16.64
N ARG A 277 14.75 -2.73 -15.58
CA ARG A 277 13.30 -2.89 -15.66
C ARG A 277 12.58 -1.71 -16.32
N TYR A 278 13.11 -0.49 -16.18
CA TYR A 278 12.60 0.71 -16.86
C TYR A 278 12.73 0.61 -18.39
N TYR A 279 13.81 -0.02 -18.88
CA TYR A 279 14.09 -0.14 -20.31
C TYR A 279 13.56 -1.42 -20.94
N SER A 280 13.59 -2.55 -20.22
CA SER A 280 13.08 -3.84 -20.67
C SER A 280 12.85 -4.79 -19.49
N THR A 281 11.59 -5.19 -19.30
CA THR A 281 11.21 -6.19 -18.29
C THR A 281 11.81 -7.56 -18.59
N ARG A 282 11.94 -7.95 -19.86
CA ARG A 282 12.54 -9.24 -20.26
C ARG A 282 14.02 -9.33 -19.90
N ILE A 283 14.81 -8.28 -20.19
CA ILE A 283 16.24 -8.28 -19.84
C ILE A 283 16.40 -8.31 -18.31
N SER A 284 15.59 -7.54 -17.59
CA SER A 284 15.57 -7.56 -16.12
C SER A 284 15.23 -8.95 -15.56
N GLN A 285 14.26 -9.65 -16.14
CA GLN A 285 13.93 -11.04 -15.80
C GLN A 285 15.09 -12.00 -16.12
N SER A 286 15.76 -11.84 -17.26
CA SER A 286 16.94 -12.65 -17.61
C SER A 286 18.08 -12.47 -16.61
N LEU A 287 18.38 -11.24 -16.18
CA LEU A 287 19.39 -10.97 -15.13
C LEU A 287 19.00 -11.61 -13.79
N ASN A 288 17.73 -11.52 -13.40
CA ASN A 288 17.24 -12.19 -12.18
C ASN A 288 17.29 -13.72 -12.32
N GLY A 289 16.99 -14.27 -13.50
CA GLY A 289 17.12 -15.69 -13.79
C GLY A 289 18.57 -16.17 -13.70
N LEU A 290 19.53 -15.42 -14.26
CA LEU A 290 20.96 -15.70 -14.10
C LEU A 290 21.38 -15.64 -12.64
N SER A 291 20.94 -14.62 -11.89
CA SER A 291 21.21 -14.53 -10.45
C SER A 291 20.67 -15.75 -9.70
N ALA A 292 19.46 -16.22 -10.03
CA ALA A 292 18.87 -17.41 -9.44
C ALA A 292 19.67 -18.69 -9.78
N ILE A 293 20.18 -18.81 -11.00
CA ILE A 293 21.08 -19.92 -11.39
C ILE A 293 22.35 -19.90 -10.53
N PHE A 294 22.98 -18.74 -10.35
CA PHE A 294 24.15 -18.63 -9.48
C PHE A 294 23.83 -18.94 -8.02
N LEU A 295 22.65 -18.52 -7.51
CA LEU A 295 22.19 -18.90 -6.17
C LEU A 295 22.05 -20.41 -6.03
N VAL A 296 21.45 -21.08 -7.03
CA VAL A 296 21.36 -22.54 -7.06
C VAL A 296 22.74 -23.18 -7.06
N ASN A 297 23.71 -22.63 -7.81
CA ASN A 297 25.09 -23.11 -7.80
C ASN A 297 25.77 -22.94 -6.45
N VAL A 298 25.51 -21.84 -5.73
CA VAL A 298 25.99 -21.66 -4.34
C VAL A 298 25.42 -22.76 -3.45
N LEU A 299 24.12 -23.06 -3.53
CA LEU A 299 23.49 -24.10 -2.71
C LEU A 299 24.00 -25.51 -3.06
N ILE A 300 24.15 -25.80 -4.35
CA ILE A 300 24.64 -27.10 -4.85
C ILE A 300 26.14 -27.27 -4.55
N SER A 301 26.91 -26.18 -4.40
CA SER A 301 28.34 -26.24 -4.10
C SER A 301 28.67 -26.98 -2.80
N PHE A 302 27.71 -27.08 -1.88
CA PHE A 302 27.86 -27.86 -0.65
C PHE A 302 27.79 -29.38 -0.86
N PHE A 303 27.29 -29.85 -2.01
CA PHE A 303 27.03 -31.26 -2.27
C PHE A 303 27.84 -31.84 -3.43
N LEU A 304 28.16 -31.05 -4.47
CA LEU A 304 28.84 -31.55 -5.65
C LEU A 304 30.38 -31.49 -5.56
N PRO A 305 31.10 -32.38 -6.28
CA PRO A 305 32.55 -32.31 -6.42
C PRO A 305 33.01 -31.02 -7.14
N TYR A 306 34.16 -30.49 -6.73
CA TYR A 306 34.74 -29.25 -7.28
C TYR A 306 34.94 -29.28 -8.80
N ALA A 307 35.41 -30.41 -9.36
CA ALA A 307 35.65 -30.57 -10.80
C ALA A 307 34.42 -30.22 -11.66
N PHE A 308 33.22 -30.59 -11.21
CA PHE A 308 31.98 -30.30 -11.92
C PHE A 308 31.59 -28.81 -11.77
N LEU A 309 31.68 -28.31 -10.53
CA LEU A 309 31.30 -26.94 -10.19
C LEU A 309 32.13 -25.90 -10.95
N ILE A 310 33.44 -26.08 -11.04
CA ILE A 310 34.33 -25.09 -11.68
C ILE A 310 34.11 -25.02 -13.19
N ARG A 311 33.89 -26.15 -13.86
CA ARG A 311 33.61 -26.19 -15.31
C ARG A 311 32.28 -25.50 -15.65
N MET A 312 31.24 -25.80 -14.88
CA MET A 312 29.94 -25.15 -15.01
C MET A 312 30.04 -23.64 -14.74
N PHE A 313 30.76 -23.26 -13.68
CA PHE A 313 30.98 -21.85 -13.34
C PHE A 313 31.71 -21.10 -14.46
N LEU A 314 32.80 -21.63 -15.01
CA LEU A 314 33.57 -20.97 -16.06
C LEU A 314 32.73 -20.76 -17.33
N PHE A 315 31.90 -21.73 -17.71
CA PHE A 315 30.98 -21.59 -18.84
C PHE A 315 29.95 -20.46 -18.59
N LEU A 316 29.33 -20.45 -17.40
CA LEU A 316 28.34 -19.42 -17.03
C LEU A 316 28.99 -18.03 -16.88
N LEU A 317 30.22 -17.95 -16.37
CA LEU A 317 30.98 -16.72 -16.19
C LEU A 317 31.16 -16.00 -17.53
N SER A 318 31.71 -16.68 -18.55
CA SER A 318 31.96 -16.06 -19.85
C SER A 318 30.68 -15.48 -20.48
N PHE A 319 29.59 -16.24 -20.45
CA PHE A 319 28.29 -15.78 -20.94
C PHE A 319 27.78 -14.57 -20.15
N THR A 320 27.82 -14.66 -18.82
CA THR A 320 27.23 -13.65 -17.91
C THR A 320 27.96 -12.31 -18.01
N VAL A 321 29.29 -12.32 -18.05
CA VAL A 321 30.10 -11.09 -18.13
C VAL A 321 29.87 -10.37 -19.45
N ILE A 322 29.85 -11.10 -20.57
CA ILE A 322 29.56 -10.52 -21.90
C ILE A 322 28.13 -9.96 -21.92
N PHE A 323 27.16 -10.71 -21.41
CA PHE A 323 25.77 -10.25 -21.35
C PHE A 323 25.61 -8.99 -20.52
N ALA A 324 26.21 -8.92 -19.33
CA ALA A 324 26.16 -7.75 -18.46
C ALA A 324 26.80 -6.51 -19.12
N LEU A 325 27.91 -6.68 -19.83
CA LEU A 325 28.55 -5.60 -20.58
C LEU A 325 27.64 -5.10 -21.71
N LEU A 326 27.05 -6.02 -22.50
CA LEU A 326 26.16 -5.65 -23.60
C LEU A 326 24.92 -4.91 -23.11
N VAL A 327 24.35 -5.32 -21.98
CA VAL A 327 23.24 -4.60 -21.34
C VAL A 327 23.67 -3.20 -20.90
N GLY A 328 24.85 -3.07 -20.28
CA GLY A 328 25.42 -1.78 -19.89
C GLY A 328 25.59 -0.84 -21.09
N ILE A 329 26.24 -1.32 -22.16
CA ILE A 329 26.47 -0.56 -23.39
C ILE A 329 25.14 -0.16 -24.04
N TRP A 330 24.18 -1.08 -24.12
CA TRP A 330 22.86 -0.80 -24.69
C TRP A 330 22.11 0.31 -23.94
N ILE A 331 22.15 0.30 -22.60
CA ILE A 331 21.53 1.36 -21.79
C ILE A 331 22.32 2.68 -21.89
N ALA A 332 23.65 2.60 -22.00
CA ALA A 332 24.49 3.78 -22.21
C ALA A 332 24.16 4.48 -23.55
N ILE A 333 23.95 3.72 -24.63
CA ILE A 333 23.52 4.25 -25.94
C ILE A 333 22.16 4.96 -25.83
N LYS A 334 21.28 4.53 -24.90
CA LYS A 334 20.00 5.20 -24.61
C LYS A 334 20.11 6.47 -23.77
N GLY A 335 21.33 6.93 -23.46
CA GLY A 335 21.59 8.21 -22.81
C GLY A 335 21.72 8.17 -21.28
N SER A 336 21.78 6.97 -20.65
CA SER A 336 22.04 6.87 -19.20
C SER A 336 23.50 7.15 -18.88
N THR A 337 23.74 8.16 -18.06
CA THR A 337 25.09 8.52 -17.58
C THR A 337 25.67 7.45 -16.66
N VAL A 338 24.84 6.91 -15.75
CA VAL A 338 25.18 5.81 -14.85
C VAL A 338 25.66 4.58 -15.64
N ALA A 339 24.93 4.22 -16.71
CA ALA A 339 25.29 3.07 -17.54
C ALA A 339 26.60 3.24 -18.30
N ARG A 340 26.96 4.47 -18.69
CA ARG A 340 28.23 4.78 -19.35
C ARG A 340 29.41 4.48 -18.42
N TYR A 341 29.37 4.96 -17.19
CA TYR A 341 30.43 4.70 -16.20
C TYR A 341 30.47 3.24 -15.75
N TYR A 342 29.30 2.62 -15.57
CA TYR A 342 29.20 1.18 -15.29
C TYR A 342 29.90 0.36 -16.39
N SER A 343 29.62 0.65 -17.66
CA SER A 343 30.20 -0.09 -18.79
C SER A 343 31.72 0.10 -18.88
N PHE A 344 32.20 1.30 -18.54
CA PHE A 344 33.64 1.59 -18.45
C PHE A 344 34.32 0.77 -17.33
N ALA A 345 33.72 0.68 -16.14
CA ALA A 345 34.25 -0.13 -15.05
C ALA A 345 34.37 -1.61 -15.44
N TRP A 346 33.32 -2.18 -16.06
CA TRP A 346 33.33 -3.56 -16.56
C TRP A 346 34.35 -3.78 -17.68
N PHE A 347 34.53 -2.79 -18.56
CA PHE A 347 35.54 -2.86 -19.61
C PHE A 347 36.96 -2.97 -19.03
N VAL A 348 37.29 -2.18 -18.00
CA VAL A 348 38.61 -2.24 -17.33
C VAL A 348 38.86 -3.63 -16.72
N LEU A 349 37.86 -4.20 -16.04
CA LEU A 349 37.95 -5.56 -15.51
C LEU A 349 38.18 -6.58 -16.62
N LEU A 350 37.42 -6.50 -17.72
CA LEU A 350 37.55 -7.40 -18.85
C LEU A 350 38.91 -7.33 -19.54
N VAL A 351 39.46 -6.13 -19.74
CA VAL A 351 40.80 -5.95 -20.30
C VAL A 351 41.84 -6.62 -19.39
N SER A 352 41.75 -6.39 -18.08
CA SER A 352 42.67 -7.01 -17.12
C SER A 352 42.59 -8.54 -17.13
N ALA A 353 41.37 -9.09 -17.21
CA ALA A 353 41.14 -10.53 -17.26
C ALA A 353 41.59 -11.15 -18.58
N PHE A 354 41.41 -10.43 -19.69
CA PHE A 354 41.91 -10.84 -21.00
C PHE A 354 43.43 -10.87 -21.03
N THR A 355 44.11 -9.83 -20.53
CA THR A 355 45.58 -9.80 -20.42
C THR A 355 46.08 -10.93 -19.54
N ALA A 356 45.47 -11.15 -18.37
CA ALA A 356 45.81 -12.26 -17.48
C ALA A 356 45.58 -13.64 -18.14
N ALA A 357 44.54 -13.79 -18.97
CA ALA A 357 44.29 -15.01 -19.72
C ALA A 357 45.35 -15.24 -20.81
N MET A 358 45.72 -14.21 -21.57
CA MET A 358 46.77 -14.29 -22.59
C MET A 358 48.14 -14.63 -22.00
N ASP A 359 48.46 -14.07 -20.83
CA ASP A 359 49.67 -14.39 -20.06
C ASP A 359 49.68 -15.85 -19.59
N ASN A 360 48.55 -16.35 -19.05
CA ASN A 360 48.39 -17.74 -18.64
C ASN A 360 48.44 -18.76 -19.79
N LEU A 361 48.14 -18.33 -21.02
CA LEU A 361 48.27 -19.16 -22.24
C LEU A 361 49.67 -19.08 -22.85
N GLY A 362 50.57 -18.25 -22.31
CA GLY A 362 51.93 -18.06 -22.83
C GLY A 362 51.98 -17.30 -24.16
N ILE A 363 50.89 -16.64 -24.57
CA ILE A 363 50.83 -15.87 -25.82
C ILE A 363 51.56 -14.52 -25.67
N ILE A 364 51.41 -13.91 -24.50
CA ILE A 364 52.11 -12.69 -24.10
C ILE A 364 52.88 -12.95 -22.81
N THR A 365 53.93 -12.17 -22.57
CA THR A 365 54.64 -12.17 -21.30
C THR A 365 54.39 -10.85 -20.60
N SER A 366 53.54 -10.86 -19.58
CA SER A 366 53.27 -9.69 -18.77
C SER A 366 54.35 -9.52 -17.70
N PRO A 367 54.87 -8.30 -17.47
CA PRO A 367 55.76 -8.03 -16.34
C PRO A 367 55.05 -8.23 -14.98
N VAL A 368 53.73 -8.11 -14.94
CA VAL A 368 52.90 -8.33 -13.74
C VAL A 368 52.27 -9.73 -13.81
N PRO A 369 52.35 -10.56 -12.75
CA PRO A 369 51.69 -11.86 -12.75
C PRO A 369 50.18 -11.74 -12.97
N ALA A 370 49.62 -12.66 -13.75
CA ALA A 370 48.19 -12.71 -14.06
C ALA A 370 47.24 -12.56 -12.86
N ASN A 371 47.57 -13.13 -11.69
CA ASN A 371 46.73 -13.03 -10.49
C ASN A 371 46.65 -11.58 -9.96
N TYR A 372 47.76 -10.84 -10.03
CA TYR A 372 47.82 -9.43 -9.63
C TYR A 372 47.09 -8.54 -10.64
N LEU A 373 47.19 -8.82 -11.94
CA LEU A 373 46.41 -8.12 -12.98
C LEU A 373 44.91 -8.22 -12.72
N LEU A 374 44.43 -9.43 -12.42
CA LEU A 374 43.02 -9.67 -12.07
C LEU A 374 42.61 -8.93 -10.80
N MET A 375 43.44 -9.01 -9.75
CA MET A 375 43.19 -8.32 -8.49
C MET A 375 43.08 -6.80 -8.69
N LEU A 376 44.00 -6.23 -9.48
CA LEU A 376 43.99 -4.82 -9.81
C LEU A 376 42.74 -4.41 -10.59
N GLY A 377 42.41 -5.13 -11.67
CA GLY A 377 41.21 -4.85 -12.46
C GLY A 377 39.94 -4.91 -11.62
N ALA A 378 39.83 -5.90 -10.73
CA ALA A 378 38.71 -6.04 -9.81
C ALA A 378 38.65 -4.91 -8.78
N GLY A 379 39.79 -4.45 -8.26
CA GLY A 379 39.85 -3.31 -7.35
C GLY A 379 39.44 -1.99 -8.01
N VAL A 380 39.95 -1.73 -9.22
CA VAL A 380 39.59 -0.55 -10.01
C VAL A 380 38.11 -0.57 -10.33
N GLU A 381 37.59 -1.70 -10.80
CA GLU A 381 36.18 -1.89 -11.09
C GLU A 381 35.31 -1.67 -9.86
N THR A 382 35.69 -2.25 -8.72
CA THR A 382 34.95 -2.08 -7.46
C THR A 382 34.90 -0.62 -7.05
N LEU A 383 36.03 0.10 -7.09
CA LEU A 383 36.09 1.53 -6.76
C LEU A 383 35.24 2.38 -7.72
N LEU A 384 35.31 2.12 -9.02
CA LEU A 384 34.50 2.83 -10.01
C LEU A 384 33.00 2.54 -9.79
N LEU A 385 32.61 1.31 -9.49
CA LEU A 385 31.22 0.98 -9.19
C LEU A 385 30.73 1.62 -7.88
N ALA A 386 31.57 1.76 -6.85
CA ALA A 386 31.22 2.50 -5.65
C ALA A 386 30.92 3.97 -5.96
N LEU A 387 31.73 4.59 -6.84
CA LEU A 387 31.48 5.95 -7.31
C LEU A 387 30.18 6.04 -8.10
N VAL A 388 29.95 5.11 -9.04
CA VAL A 388 28.71 5.05 -9.83
C VAL A 388 27.49 4.93 -8.91
N LEU A 389 27.58 4.11 -7.86
CA LEU A 389 26.55 3.96 -6.85
C LEU A 389 26.30 5.26 -6.07
N ALA A 390 27.36 5.99 -5.71
CA ALA A 390 27.23 7.29 -5.05
C ALA A 390 26.57 8.35 -5.96
N ILE A 391 26.94 8.39 -7.25
CA ILE A 391 26.34 9.28 -8.25
C ILE A 391 24.85 8.95 -8.44
N ASP A 392 24.51 7.68 -8.65
CA ASP A 392 23.13 7.22 -8.80
C ASP A 392 22.29 7.58 -7.56
N TYR A 393 22.82 7.32 -6.36
CA TYR A 393 22.14 7.64 -5.12
C TYR A 393 21.90 9.16 -4.96
N SER A 394 22.91 9.98 -5.25
CA SER A 394 22.78 11.44 -5.19
C SER A 394 21.72 11.95 -6.16
N HIS A 395 21.75 11.47 -7.40
CA HIS A 395 20.81 11.86 -8.45
C HIS A 395 19.36 11.43 -8.12
N ASN A 396 19.18 10.20 -7.63
CA ASN A 396 17.89 9.69 -7.20
C ASN A 396 17.34 10.49 -6.01
N ARG A 397 18.19 10.89 -5.06
CA ARG A 397 17.79 11.73 -3.92
C ARG A 397 17.34 13.12 -4.33
N GLU A 398 18.07 13.77 -5.24
CA GLU A 398 17.74 15.12 -5.75
C GLU A 398 16.41 15.10 -6.53
N THR A 399 16.23 14.10 -7.40
CA THR A 399 14.97 13.92 -8.15
C THR A 399 13.80 13.72 -7.20
N MET A 400 13.97 12.88 -6.17
CA MET A 400 12.93 12.67 -5.17
C MET A 400 12.63 13.92 -4.34
N PHE A 401 13.62 14.75 -4.05
CA PHE A 401 13.42 16.01 -3.34
C PHE A 401 12.52 16.96 -4.15
N HIS A 402 12.81 17.16 -5.44
CA HIS A 402 11.99 18.01 -6.30
C HIS A 402 10.59 17.45 -6.55
N ILE A 403 10.43 16.13 -6.63
CA ILE A 403 9.10 15.51 -6.72
C ILE A 403 8.30 15.82 -5.44
N LYS A 404 8.90 15.63 -4.26
CA LYS A 404 8.23 15.94 -2.98
C LYS A 404 7.88 17.42 -2.86
N GLU A 405 8.77 18.32 -3.26
CA GLU A 405 8.53 19.76 -3.26
C GLU A 405 7.33 20.13 -4.13
N ARG A 406 7.25 19.60 -5.37
CA ARG A 406 6.09 19.81 -6.25
C ARG A 406 4.80 19.24 -5.68
N THR A 407 4.86 18.07 -5.05
CA THR A 407 3.69 17.46 -4.40
C THR A 407 3.20 18.30 -3.22
N LEU A 408 4.11 18.85 -2.40
CA LEU A 408 3.75 19.72 -1.28
C LEU A 408 3.10 21.02 -1.73
N VAL A 409 3.60 21.65 -2.80
CA VAL A 409 2.98 22.85 -3.37
C VAL A 409 1.57 22.54 -3.90
N GLN A 410 1.41 21.44 -4.62
CA GLN A 410 0.08 20.99 -5.09
C GLN A 410 -0.88 20.71 -3.94
N GLU A 411 -0.42 20.10 -2.84
CA GLU A 411 -1.23 19.85 -1.66
C GLU A 411 -1.69 21.16 -1.01
N GLN A 412 -0.81 22.16 -0.90
CA GLN A 412 -1.17 23.48 -0.39
C GLN A 412 -2.21 24.19 -1.27
N ASP A 413 -2.09 24.11 -2.59
CA ASP A 413 -3.05 24.72 -3.51
C ASP A 413 -4.43 24.04 -3.42
N ILE A 414 -4.46 22.70 -3.27
CA ILE A 414 -5.70 21.95 -3.04
C ILE A 414 -6.35 22.35 -1.71
N LEU A 415 -5.56 22.55 -0.65
CA LEU A 415 -6.08 22.99 0.64
C LEU A 415 -6.67 24.39 0.58
N LYS A 416 -6.00 25.34 -0.09
CA LYS A 416 -6.53 26.70 -0.30
C LYS A 416 -7.83 26.69 -1.10
N ALA A 417 -7.87 25.97 -2.21
CA ALA A 417 -9.08 25.86 -3.03
C ALA A 417 -10.23 25.22 -2.24
N ARG A 418 -9.93 24.25 -1.36
CA ARG A 418 -10.93 23.64 -0.46
C ARG A 418 -11.45 24.63 0.57
N GLU A 419 -10.58 25.46 1.16
CA GLU A 419 -10.97 26.50 2.11
C GLU A 419 -11.88 27.54 1.45
N GLU A 420 -11.54 28.01 0.25
CA GLU A 420 -12.37 28.93 -0.53
C GLU A 420 -13.74 28.32 -0.87
N LEU A 421 -13.79 27.04 -1.26
CA LEU A 421 -15.05 26.34 -1.51
C LEU A 421 -15.92 26.22 -0.26
N LEU A 422 -15.31 25.96 0.90
CA LEU A 422 -16.04 25.90 2.17
C LEU A 422 -16.61 27.27 2.55
N ASP A 423 -15.86 28.35 2.36
CA ASP A 423 -16.36 29.71 2.60
C ASP A 423 -17.53 30.08 1.67
N VAL A 424 -17.44 29.73 0.38
CA VAL A 424 -18.54 29.91 -0.58
C VAL A 424 -19.76 29.07 -0.20
N GLN A 425 -19.55 27.80 0.19
CA GLN A 425 -20.63 26.92 0.62
C GLN A 425 -21.32 27.46 1.89
N GLN A 426 -20.54 27.95 2.85
CA GLN A 426 -21.07 28.51 4.09
C GLN A 426 -21.91 29.78 3.81
N LYS A 427 -21.40 30.70 2.98
CA LYS A 427 -22.18 31.87 2.54
C LYS A 427 -23.48 31.47 1.85
N TYR A 428 -23.45 30.44 1.01
CA TYR A 428 -24.65 29.93 0.34
C TYR A 428 -25.65 29.32 1.34
N GLN A 429 -25.16 28.61 2.36
CA GLN A 429 -26.01 28.08 3.43
C GLN A 429 -26.66 29.19 4.25
N ASP A 430 -25.92 30.24 4.59
CA ASP A 430 -26.43 31.38 5.34
C ASP A 430 -27.48 32.16 4.53
N ASP A 431 -27.24 32.41 3.24
CA ASP A 431 -28.20 33.07 2.35
C ASP A 431 -29.48 32.24 2.17
N LEU A 432 -29.34 30.92 1.99
CA LEU A 432 -30.48 30.01 1.94
C LEU A 432 -31.27 30.03 3.26
N HIS A 433 -30.59 30.03 4.40
CA HIS A 433 -31.24 30.12 5.71
C HIS A 433 -32.05 31.40 5.82
N TYR A 434 -31.47 32.54 5.44
CA TYR A 434 -32.16 33.83 5.43
C TYR A 434 -33.42 33.81 4.53
N GLN A 435 -33.28 33.32 3.29
CA GLN A 435 -34.43 33.21 2.37
C GLN A 435 -35.53 32.29 2.90
N VAL A 436 -35.15 31.16 3.52
CA VAL A 436 -36.12 30.24 4.14
C VAL A 436 -36.84 30.92 5.30
N GLN A 437 -36.13 31.66 6.16
CA GLN A 437 -36.75 32.42 7.26
C GLN A 437 -37.70 33.49 6.75
N GLU A 438 -37.30 34.26 5.73
CA GLU A 438 -38.14 35.28 5.11
C GLU A 438 -39.44 34.66 4.54
N ARG A 439 -39.32 33.59 3.75
CA ARG A 439 -40.50 32.87 3.22
C ARG A 439 -41.37 32.26 4.30
N THR A 440 -40.77 31.76 5.38
CA THR A 440 -41.52 31.19 6.50
C THR A 440 -42.34 32.27 7.20
N LEU A 441 -41.76 33.46 7.40
CA LEU A 441 -42.46 34.60 8.00
C LEU A 441 -43.60 35.11 7.10
N GLU A 442 -43.36 35.24 5.78
CA GLU A 442 -44.39 35.62 4.81
C GLU A 442 -45.57 34.63 4.84
N LEU A 443 -45.27 33.32 4.87
CA LEU A 443 -46.29 32.27 4.95
C LEU A 443 -47.08 32.34 6.27
N GLU A 444 -46.42 32.58 7.40
CA GLU A 444 -47.09 32.70 8.70
C GLU A 444 -48.06 33.89 8.73
N ILE A 445 -47.66 35.04 8.17
CA ILE A 445 -48.52 36.23 8.04
C ILE A 445 -49.73 35.90 7.15
N ALA A 446 -49.50 35.32 5.97
CA ALA A 446 -50.58 34.98 5.04
C ALA A 446 -51.57 33.96 5.64
N LEU A 447 -51.07 32.96 6.37
CA LEU A 447 -51.90 31.98 7.07
C LEU A 447 -52.79 32.65 8.14
N ARG A 448 -52.24 33.62 8.88
CA ARG A 448 -53.00 34.36 9.88
C ARG A 448 -54.10 35.20 9.26
N GLU A 449 -53.79 35.96 8.21
CA GLU A 449 -54.79 36.77 7.49
C GLU A 449 -55.91 35.90 6.90
N LEU A 450 -55.56 34.76 6.31
CA LEU A 450 -56.54 33.80 5.78
C LEU A 450 -57.43 33.24 6.89
N SER A 451 -56.86 32.90 8.04
CA SER A 451 -57.60 32.42 9.21
C SER A 451 -58.58 33.47 9.72
N ASP A 452 -58.14 34.73 9.86
CA ASP A 452 -58.98 35.83 10.35
C ASP A 452 -60.13 36.13 9.38
N ALA A 453 -59.86 36.15 8.06
CA ALA A 453 -60.89 36.35 7.03
C ALA A 453 -61.92 35.21 7.01
N ASN A 454 -61.48 33.95 7.15
CA ASN A 454 -62.38 32.81 7.25
C ASN A 454 -63.28 32.88 8.48
N GLN A 455 -62.73 33.32 9.62
CA GLN A 455 -63.48 33.46 10.86
C GLN A 455 -64.58 34.53 10.72
N GLU A 456 -64.28 35.66 10.07
CA GLU A 456 -65.24 36.74 9.84
C GLU A 456 -66.38 36.32 8.90
N LEU A 457 -66.05 35.64 7.80
CA LEU A 457 -67.06 35.07 6.89
C LEU A 457 -67.99 34.07 7.59
N ALA A 458 -67.45 33.27 8.52
CA ALA A 458 -68.24 32.30 9.28
C ALA A 458 -69.22 32.96 10.28
N ASN A 459 -68.95 34.19 10.71
CA ASN A 459 -69.79 34.96 11.64
C ASN A 459 -70.95 35.66 10.90
N LEU A 460 -70.71 36.18 9.68
CA LEU A 460 -71.68 36.96 8.91
C LEU A 460 -72.90 36.15 8.38
N ASN A 461 -72.86 34.82 8.41
CA ASN A 461 -73.90 33.96 7.83
C ASN A 461 -74.77 33.22 8.88
N THR A 462 -75.27 33.95 9.88
CA THR A 462 -76.03 33.37 11.03
C THR A 462 -77.50 33.79 11.13
N ILE A 463 -78.00 34.60 10.20
CA ILE A 463 -79.39 35.11 10.16
C ILE A 463 -80.13 34.45 9.00
N ASP A 464 -81.40 34.09 9.21
CA ASP A 464 -82.30 33.61 8.15
C ASP A 464 -82.83 34.79 7.33
N ALA A 465 -82.65 34.73 6.01
CA ALA A 465 -82.93 35.86 5.12
C ALA A 465 -84.42 36.24 5.01
N LEU A 466 -85.34 35.33 5.31
CA LEU A 466 -86.78 35.58 5.24
C LEU A 466 -87.34 36.15 6.54
N THR A 467 -86.96 35.53 7.66
CA THR A 467 -87.59 35.81 8.97
C THR A 467 -86.83 36.80 9.83
N GLY A 468 -85.55 37.07 9.52
CA GLY A 468 -84.69 37.95 10.31
C GLY A 468 -84.22 37.38 11.65
N ILE A 469 -84.71 36.19 12.04
CA ILE A 469 -84.23 35.45 13.22
C ILE A 469 -83.00 34.58 12.87
N ARG A 470 -82.48 33.84 13.84
CA ARG A 470 -81.28 33.00 13.64
C ARG A 470 -81.58 31.80 12.73
N ASN A 471 -80.61 31.43 11.89
CA ASN A 471 -80.76 30.29 10.98
C ASN A 471 -80.34 28.95 11.63
N ARG A 472 -80.62 27.83 10.95
CA ARG A 472 -80.20 26.49 11.39
C ARG A 472 -78.72 26.38 11.74
N ARG A 473 -77.83 27.06 11.00
CA ARG A 473 -76.38 27.03 11.27
C ARG A 473 -76.01 27.70 12.60
N HIS A 474 -76.74 28.74 12.99
CA HIS A 474 -76.61 29.34 14.31
C HIS A 474 -77.13 28.40 15.40
N PHE A 475 -78.31 27.80 15.19
CA PHE A 475 -78.88 26.82 16.11
C PHE A 475 -77.94 25.66 16.39
N ASP A 476 -77.40 25.00 15.36
CA ASP A 476 -76.51 23.84 15.52
C ASP A 476 -75.28 24.21 16.37
N LYS A 477 -74.70 25.40 16.14
CA LYS A 477 -73.59 25.93 16.96
C LYS A 477 -74.02 26.23 18.38
N ARG A 478 -75.21 26.83 18.58
CA ARG A 478 -75.72 27.25 19.88
C ARG A 478 -76.12 26.05 20.74
N LEU A 479 -76.72 25.03 20.16
CA LEU A 479 -77.06 23.77 20.83
C LEU A 479 -75.83 23.09 21.41
N LEU A 480 -74.74 22.98 20.63
CA LEU A 480 -73.47 22.41 21.11
C LEU A 480 -72.80 23.27 22.21
N ALA A 481 -72.94 24.60 22.13
CA ALA A 481 -72.40 25.49 23.15
C ALA A 481 -73.19 25.38 24.48
N GLU A 482 -74.51 25.42 24.41
CA GLU A 482 -75.37 25.32 25.60
C GLU A 482 -75.44 23.89 26.16
N GLY A 483 -75.25 22.86 25.33
CA GLY A 483 -75.11 21.48 25.80
C GLY A 483 -73.83 21.26 26.61
N ARG A 484 -72.70 21.79 26.14
CA ARG A 484 -71.45 21.83 26.93
C ARG A 484 -71.63 22.61 28.24
N ARG A 485 -72.38 23.72 28.20
CA ARG A 485 -72.69 24.50 29.40
C ARG A 485 -73.55 23.74 30.39
N SER A 486 -74.66 23.14 29.93
CA SER A 486 -75.55 22.28 30.72
C SER A 486 -74.77 21.14 31.38
N ARG A 487 -73.86 20.49 30.65
CA ARG A 487 -73.00 19.43 31.18
C ARG A 487 -72.05 19.91 32.27
N ARG A 488 -71.44 21.09 32.09
CA ARG A 488 -70.51 21.66 33.07
C ARG A 488 -71.22 22.18 34.31
N GLU A 489 -72.36 22.83 34.14
CA GLU A 489 -73.10 23.53 35.20
C GLU A 489 -74.18 22.65 35.84
N GLN A 490 -74.43 21.46 35.28
CA GLN A 490 -75.48 20.52 35.68
C GLN A 490 -76.87 21.18 35.71
N THR A 491 -77.13 22.09 34.76
CA THR A 491 -78.39 22.84 34.61
C THR A 491 -79.26 22.22 33.51
N PRO A 492 -80.59 22.26 33.61
CA PRO A 492 -81.47 21.74 32.58
C PRO A 492 -81.37 22.58 31.29
N LEU A 493 -81.34 21.90 30.15
CA LEU A 493 -81.47 22.49 28.82
C LEU A 493 -82.80 22.00 28.23
N SER A 494 -83.69 22.95 27.94
CA SER A 494 -84.96 22.68 27.29
C SER A 494 -84.91 23.11 25.84
N LEU A 495 -85.57 22.32 24.98
CA LEU A 495 -85.64 22.57 23.55
C LEU A 495 -87.06 22.27 23.07
N ALA A 496 -87.60 23.16 22.24
CA ALA A 496 -88.89 22.94 21.58
C ALA A 496 -88.73 22.99 20.07
N VAL A 497 -89.25 21.98 19.38
CA VAL A 497 -89.45 22.01 17.92
C VAL A 497 -90.90 22.36 17.66
N ILE A 498 -91.13 23.42 16.89
CA ILE A 498 -92.43 24.03 16.62
C ILE A 498 -92.66 24.02 15.11
N ASP A 499 -93.86 23.66 14.69
CA ASP A 499 -94.22 23.61 13.27
C ASP A 499 -95.65 24.12 13.06
N ILE A 500 -95.86 24.82 11.94
CA ILE A 500 -97.16 25.40 11.56
C ILE A 500 -98.09 24.30 11.07
N ASP A 501 -99.20 24.12 11.77
CA ASP A 501 -100.18 23.11 11.42
C ASP A 501 -100.84 23.41 10.07
N HIS A 502 -100.88 22.40 9.20
CA HIS A 502 -101.45 22.50 7.85
C HIS A 502 -100.83 23.59 6.97
N PHE A 503 -99.55 23.95 7.18
CA PHE A 503 -98.89 25.01 6.41
C PHE A 503 -98.92 24.79 4.88
N LYS A 504 -98.79 23.55 4.43
CA LYS A 504 -98.97 23.21 3.01
C LYS A 504 -100.35 23.64 2.48
N ASN A 505 -101.42 23.47 3.26
CA ASN A 505 -102.76 23.91 2.86
C ASN A 505 -102.84 25.44 2.79
N ILE A 506 -102.15 26.15 3.69
CA ILE A 506 -102.05 27.62 3.65
C ILE A 506 -101.37 28.06 2.34
N ASN A 507 -100.27 27.43 1.98
CA ASN A 507 -99.59 27.70 0.70
C ASN A 507 -100.43 27.34 -0.52
N ASP A 508 -101.07 26.17 -0.51
CA ASP A 508 -101.87 25.68 -1.64
C ASP A 508 -103.13 26.54 -1.86
N GLN A 509 -103.70 27.10 -0.78
CA GLN A 509 -104.92 27.90 -0.82
C GLN A 509 -104.68 29.40 -1.04
N TYR A 510 -103.60 29.97 -0.48
CA TYR A 510 -103.35 31.42 -0.47
C TYR A 510 -102.04 31.83 -1.16
N GLY A 511 -101.28 30.89 -1.68
CA GLY A 511 -100.00 31.13 -2.36
C GLY A 511 -98.80 31.22 -1.41
N HIS A 512 -97.60 30.95 -1.96
CA HIS A 512 -96.34 30.95 -1.20
C HIS A 512 -96.00 32.29 -0.55
N SER A 513 -96.36 33.42 -1.17
CA SER A 513 -96.14 34.75 -0.58
C SER A 513 -96.90 34.94 0.72
N THR A 514 -98.13 34.41 0.81
CA THR A 514 -98.92 34.42 2.05
C THR A 514 -98.32 33.50 3.11
N GLY A 515 -97.77 32.35 2.67
CA GLY A 515 -97.00 31.46 3.54
C GLY A 515 -95.74 32.11 4.12
N ASP A 516 -95.01 32.89 3.33
CA ASP A 516 -93.83 33.63 3.78
C ASP A 516 -94.19 34.69 4.83
N VAL A 517 -95.33 35.39 4.66
CA VAL A 517 -95.88 36.31 5.67
C VAL A 517 -96.25 35.56 6.95
N CYS A 518 -96.86 34.38 6.82
CA CYS A 518 -97.20 33.50 7.94
C CYS A 518 -95.96 33.07 8.74
N ILE A 519 -94.90 32.64 8.04
CA ILE A 519 -93.62 32.24 8.65
C ILE A 519 -92.97 33.45 9.32
N THR A 520 -92.93 34.60 8.66
CA THR A 520 -92.31 35.82 9.19
C THR A 520 -93.04 36.31 10.43
N HIS A 521 -94.37 36.31 10.39
CA HIS A 521 -95.20 36.69 11.53
C HIS A 521 -94.99 35.74 12.71
N LEU A 522 -95.01 34.42 12.48
CA LEU A 522 -94.72 33.44 13.54
C LEU A 522 -93.32 33.64 14.13
N ALA A 523 -92.31 33.85 13.29
CA ALA A 523 -90.94 34.08 13.73
C ALA A 523 -90.82 35.28 14.69
N LEU A 524 -91.43 36.41 14.31
CA LEU A 524 -91.44 37.63 15.12
C LEU A 524 -92.26 37.47 16.40
N LEU A 525 -93.39 36.77 16.34
CA LEU A 525 -94.23 36.46 17.49
C LEU A 525 -93.45 35.60 18.51
N LEU A 526 -92.85 34.50 18.06
CA LEU A 526 -92.03 33.63 18.91
C LEU A 526 -90.84 34.40 19.51
N GLN A 527 -90.13 35.20 18.70
CA GLN A 527 -89.01 36.01 19.17
C GLN A 527 -89.44 37.06 20.21
N GLY A 528 -90.56 37.74 19.99
CA GLY A 528 -91.08 38.76 20.90
C GLY A 528 -91.58 38.20 22.23
N MET A 529 -91.91 36.91 22.29
CA MET A 529 -92.32 36.23 23.53
C MET A 529 -91.15 35.77 24.39
N LEU A 530 -89.94 35.68 23.83
CA LEU A 530 -88.72 35.35 24.58
C LEU A 530 -88.19 36.59 25.32
N LYS A 531 -88.12 36.49 26.65
CA LYS A 531 -87.76 37.63 27.52
C LYS A 531 -86.31 37.59 28.01
N ARG A 532 -85.64 36.44 27.89
CA ARG A 532 -84.26 36.27 28.39
C ARG A 532 -83.27 36.32 27.23
N PRO A 533 -82.11 36.99 27.38
CA PRO A 533 -81.07 37.02 26.35
C PRO A 533 -80.47 35.65 26.01
N THR A 534 -80.64 34.66 26.89
CA THR A 534 -80.17 33.29 26.71
C THR A 534 -81.14 32.42 25.94
N ASP A 535 -82.41 32.81 25.90
CA ASP A 535 -83.44 32.09 25.15
C ASP A 535 -83.28 32.47 23.69
N ASP A 536 -83.32 31.49 22.81
CA ASP A 536 -83.05 31.71 21.39
C ASP A 536 -84.14 31.05 20.54
N VAL A 537 -84.50 31.72 19.45
CA VAL A 537 -85.43 31.17 18.46
C VAL A 537 -84.75 31.18 17.11
N CYS A 538 -84.74 30.01 16.49
CA CYS A 538 -84.11 29.78 15.20
C CYS A 538 -85.12 29.20 14.22
N ARG A 539 -85.02 29.61 12.96
CA ARG A 539 -85.69 28.90 11.86
C ARG A 539 -84.83 27.71 11.47
N TYR A 540 -85.34 26.51 11.69
CA TYR A 540 -84.61 25.27 11.43
C TYR A 540 -84.86 24.72 10.02
N GLY A 541 -86.11 24.84 9.55
CA GLY A 541 -86.56 24.36 8.26
C GLY A 541 -87.48 25.35 7.56
N GLY A 542 -88.21 24.88 6.53
CA GLY A 542 -89.14 25.72 5.76
C GLY A 542 -90.21 26.38 6.65
N GLU A 543 -90.93 25.56 7.42
CA GLU A 543 -92.00 25.98 8.34
C GLU A 543 -91.72 25.60 9.81
N GLU A 544 -90.50 25.12 10.08
CA GLU A 544 -90.08 24.58 11.37
C GLU A 544 -89.20 25.58 12.13
N PHE A 545 -89.57 25.80 13.39
CA PHE A 545 -88.87 26.67 14.31
C PHE A 545 -88.35 25.87 15.50
N VAL A 546 -87.21 26.28 16.03
CA VAL A 546 -86.64 25.69 17.24
C VAL A 546 -86.43 26.78 18.27
N VAL A 547 -86.95 26.55 19.47
CA VAL A 547 -86.73 27.41 20.62
C VAL A 547 -85.80 26.68 21.58
N LEU A 548 -84.66 27.31 21.89
CA LEU A 548 -83.69 26.82 22.85
C LEU A 548 -83.84 27.62 24.14
N LEU A 549 -84.07 26.93 25.26
CA LEU A 549 -84.29 27.52 26.58
C LEU A 549 -83.24 26.99 27.57
N PRO A 550 -82.05 27.61 27.65
CA PRO A 550 -81.02 27.24 28.61
C PRO A 550 -81.49 27.47 30.05
N ASN A 551 -81.02 26.62 30.97
CA ASN A 551 -81.33 26.69 32.40
C ASN A 551 -82.84 26.80 32.69
N THR A 552 -83.64 26.05 31.93
CA THR A 552 -85.10 26.01 32.05
C THR A 552 -85.52 24.55 32.15
N ASP A 553 -86.27 24.21 33.21
CA ASP A 553 -86.80 22.87 33.43
C ASP A 553 -88.02 22.59 32.54
N LEU A 554 -88.51 21.34 32.54
CA LEU A 554 -89.62 20.96 31.65
C LEU A 554 -90.89 21.74 31.96
N ALA A 555 -91.17 22.04 33.23
CA ALA A 555 -92.34 22.81 33.63
C ALA A 555 -92.28 24.25 33.12
N GLY A 556 -91.13 24.92 33.27
CA GLY A 556 -90.90 26.26 32.72
C GLY A 556 -90.98 26.28 31.20
N ALA A 557 -90.36 25.30 30.53
CA ALA A 557 -90.40 25.19 29.08
C ALA A 557 -91.84 24.94 28.58
N GLN A 558 -92.59 24.05 29.23
CA GLN A 558 -93.98 23.79 28.91
C GLN A 558 -94.84 25.05 29.02
N GLN A 559 -94.64 25.88 30.06
CA GLN A 559 -95.37 27.14 30.22
C GLN A 559 -95.07 28.13 29.10
N VAL A 560 -93.79 28.29 28.74
CA VAL A 560 -93.37 29.22 27.67
C VAL A 560 -93.94 28.78 26.32
N ILE A 561 -93.81 27.49 25.99
CA ILE A 561 -94.24 26.98 24.68
C ILE A 561 -95.76 26.87 24.59
N GLU A 562 -96.48 26.52 25.67
CA GLU A 562 -97.95 26.57 25.68
C GLU A 562 -98.46 28.00 25.54
N ALA A 563 -97.80 28.97 26.18
CA ALA A 563 -98.16 30.38 26.01
C ALA A 563 -97.96 30.82 24.56
N MET A 564 -96.86 30.42 23.91
CA MET A 564 -96.63 30.67 22.48
C MET A 564 -97.73 30.03 21.62
N ARG A 565 -98.05 28.75 21.83
CA ARG A 565 -99.11 28.06 21.10
C ARG A 565 -100.48 28.74 21.25
N ALA A 566 -100.86 29.06 22.49
CA ALA A 566 -102.12 29.71 22.79
C ALA A 566 -102.20 31.15 22.27
N GLN A 567 -101.06 31.85 22.17
CA GLN A 567 -101.00 33.17 21.55
C GLN A 567 -101.21 33.06 20.04
N VAL A 568 -100.51 32.14 19.37
CA VAL A 568 -100.67 31.89 17.93
C VAL A 568 -102.12 31.52 17.58
N GLU A 569 -102.76 30.66 18.37
CA GLU A 569 -104.17 30.25 18.15
C GLU A 569 -105.16 31.42 18.26
N LYS A 570 -104.88 32.41 19.12
CA LYS A 570 -105.74 33.59 19.31
C LYS A 570 -105.52 34.67 18.26
N GLU A 571 -104.38 34.63 17.59
CA GLU A 571 -103.99 35.67 16.65
C GLU A 571 -104.66 35.43 15.29
N VAL A 572 -105.39 36.44 14.81
CA VAL A 572 -106.01 36.43 13.49
C VAL A 572 -105.13 37.26 12.59
N LEU A 573 -104.51 36.64 11.58
CA LEU A 573 -103.72 37.36 10.60
C LEU A 573 -104.65 37.86 9.50
N GLU A 574 -104.73 39.19 9.33
CA GLU A 574 -105.38 39.80 8.17
C GLU A 574 -104.38 39.96 7.02
N ILE A 575 -104.55 39.18 5.96
CA ILE A 575 -103.68 39.21 4.77
C ILE A 575 -104.57 39.30 3.54
N ASP A 576 -104.35 40.32 2.71
CA ASP A 576 -105.06 40.53 1.43
C ASP A 576 -106.60 40.45 1.53
N GLY A 577 -107.17 40.93 2.64
CA GLY A 577 -108.62 40.94 2.89
C GLY A 577 -109.19 39.60 3.41
N HIS A 578 -108.34 38.63 3.73
CA HIS A 578 -108.71 37.37 4.37
C HIS A 578 -108.26 37.33 5.84
N SER A 579 -109.12 36.82 6.72
CA SER A 579 -108.77 36.49 8.10
C SER A 579 -108.28 35.05 8.18
N LEU A 580 -106.99 34.84 8.44
CA LEU A 580 -106.36 33.54 8.57
C LEU A 580 -106.07 33.25 10.04
N ASN A 581 -106.59 32.13 10.54
CA ASN A 581 -106.21 31.59 11.84
C ASN A 581 -105.24 30.44 11.61
N MET A 582 -104.07 30.52 12.24
CA MET A 582 -103.09 29.45 12.23
C MET A 582 -102.93 28.84 13.61
N THR A 583 -102.51 27.59 13.63
CA THR A 583 -102.18 26.89 14.87
C THR A 583 -100.80 26.27 14.70
N VAL A 584 -100.15 26.02 15.83
CA VAL A 584 -98.84 25.36 15.85
C VAL A 584 -98.90 24.13 16.73
N SER A 585 -98.16 23.11 16.34
CA SER A 585 -97.86 21.97 17.18
C SER A 585 -96.41 22.10 17.66
N ALA A 586 -96.14 21.65 18.90
CA ALA A 586 -94.79 21.68 19.44
C ALA A 586 -94.43 20.39 20.19
N GLY A 587 -93.18 19.96 20.04
CA GLY A 587 -92.56 18.94 20.86
C GLY A 587 -91.50 19.57 21.76
N VAL A 588 -91.62 19.41 23.07
CA VAL A 588 -90.72 20.01 24.06
C VAL A 588 -89.98 18.92 24.82
N ALA A 589 -88.66 18.94 24.72
CA ALA A 589 -87.80 18.02 25.46
C ALA A 589 -86.90 18.78 26.43
N THR A 590 -86.68 18.20 27.60
CA THR A 590 -85.73 18.73 28.59
C THR A 590 -84.75 17.65 29.02
N ALA A 591 -83.47 17.99 29.13
CA ALA A 591 -82.45 17.14 29.73
C ALA A 591 -81.40 17.95 30.48
N VAL A 592 -80.74 17.32 31.44
CA VAL A 592 -79.39 17.73 31.86
C VAL A 592 -78.41 16.94 30.99
N ILE A 593 -77.65 17.64 30.15
CA ILE A 593 -76.76 16.99 29.17
C ILE A 593 -75.61 16.29 29.91
N ALA A 594 -75.50 14.97 29.78
CA ALA A 594 -74.44 14.17 30.40
C ALA A 594 -73.29 13.86 29.43
N PHE A 595 -73.63 13.52 28.18
CA PHE A 595 -72.69 13.18 27.11
C PHE A 595 -72.93 14.06 25.87
N GLU A 596 -71.94 14.18 25.00
CA GLU A 596 -72.03 14.99 23.76
C GLU A 596 -73.11 14.51 22.82
N GLU A 597 -73.30 13.19 22.74
CA GLU A 597 -74.37 12.58 21.94
C GLU A 597 -75.78 13.02 22.39
N HIS A 598 -75.95 13.47 23.64
CA HIS A 598 -77.25 13.90 24.15
C HIS A 598 -77.73 15.21 23.53
N GLU A 599 -76.84 16.07 23.01
CA GLU A 599 -77.25 17.35 22.40
C GLU A 599 -78.13 17.11 21.16
N LEU A 600 -77.66 16.29 20.23
CA LEU A 600 -78.40 15.93 19.02
C LEU A 600 -79.56 14.99 19.35
N ALA A 601 -79.41 14.10 20.34
CA ALA A 601 -80.49 13.21 20.74
C ALA A 601 -81.66 13.98 21.39
N LEU A 602 -81.39 15.04 22.14
CA LEU A 602 -82.42 15.93 22.71
C LEU A 602 -83.24 16.59 21.61
N PHE A 603 -82.59 17.09 20.55
CA PHE A 603 -83.27 17.65 19.38
C PHE A 603 -84.17 16.60 18.69
N LYS A 604 -83.64 15.41 18.40
CA LYS A 604 -84.41 14.32 17.78
C LYS A 604 -85.60 13.89 18.65
N PHE A 605 -85.43 13.89 19.96
CA PHE A 605 -86.50 13.54 20.89
C PHE A 605 -87.61 14.59 20.91
N ALA A 606 -87.25 15.88 20.90
CA ALA A 606 -88.23 16.96 20.74
C ALA A 606 -88.98 16.88 19.41
N ASP A 607 -88.30 16.55 18.31
CA ASP A 607 -88.92 16.32 17.00
C ASP A 607 -89.90 15.13 17.01
N ALA A 608 -89.53 14.03 17.67
CA ALA A 608 -90.44 12.90 17.86
C ALA A 608 -91.68 13.27 18.68
N LEU A 609 -91.54 14.14 19.70
CA LEU A 609 -92.67 14.67 20.46
C LEU A 609 -93.56 15.59 19.60
N LEU A 610 -92.97 16.38 18.70
CA LEU A 610 -93.71 17.20 17.75
C LEU A 610 -94.56 16.30 16.82
N TYR A 611 -93.98 15.21 16.31
CA TYR A 611 -94.71 14.23 15.52
C TYR A 611 -95.91 13.65 16.30
N GLN A 612 -95.72 13.31 17.58
CA GLN A 612 -96.81 12.85 18.44
C GLN A 612 -97.89 13.93 18.67
N ALA A 613 -97.49 15.21 18.79
CA ALA A 613 -98.42 16.33 18.93
C ALA A 613 -99.30 16.46 17.67
N LYS A 614 -98.68 16.39 16.48
CA LYS A 614 -99.38 16.40 15.20
C LYS A 614 -100.33 15.20 15.06
N ALA A 615 -99.87 13.99 15.38
CA ALA A 615 -100.66 12.77 15.28
C ALA A 615 -101.85 12.72 16.24
N ALA A 616 -101.74 13.35 17.43
CA ALA A 616 -102.81 13.39 18.42
C ALA A 616 -103.93 14.40 18.09
N GLY A 617 -103.86 15.09 16.95
CA GLY A 617 -104.90 16.01 16.49
C GLY A 617 -104.46 17.48 16.41
N ARG A 618 -103.15 17.74 16.34
CA ARG A 618 -102.55 19.09 16.14
C ARG A 618 -102.91 20.13 17.20
N ASN A 619 -102.43 21.36 17.02
CA ASN A 619 -102.65 22.51 17.90
C ASN A 619 -102.42 22.19 19.38
N ARG A 620 -101.30 21.55 19.68
CA ARG A 620 -100.96 21.11 21.04
C ARG A 620 -99.47 20.98 21.23
N ILE A 621 -99.09 20.92 22.50
CA ILE A 621 -97.73 20.59 22.89
C ILE A 621 -97.65 19.16 23.43
N LYS A 622 -96.57 18.47 23.13
CA LYS A 622 -96.16 17.23 23.79
C LYS A 622 -94.83 17.48 24.48
N THR A 623 -94.76 17.14 25.76
CA THR A 623 -93.60 17.46 26.60
C THR A 623 -93.12 16.21 27.32
N ASP A 624 -91.82 15.95 27.32
CA ASP A 624 -91.24 14.84 28.09
C ASP A 624 -89.77 15.09 28.47
N TYR A 625 -89.28 14.41 29.50
CA TYR A 625 -87.88 14.44 29.91
C TYR A 625 -87.07 13.43 29.09
N PHE A 626 -86.01 13.89 28.43
CA PHE A 626 -85.09 13.00 27.74
C PHE A 626 -84.14 12.35 28.73
N THR A 627 -84.24 11.03 28.89
CA THR A 627 -83.48 10.24 29.88
C THR A 627 -82.20 9.60 29.34
N GLY A 628 -81.83 9.85 28.07
CA GLY A 628 -80.57 9.39 27.49
C GLY A 628 -80.55 7.93 26.99
N GLN A 629 -81.71 7.26 26.84
CA GLN A 629 -81.80 5.92 26.25
C GLN A 629 -82.52 5.98 24.89
N ASN A 630 -81.88 5.43 23.85
CA ASN A 630 -82.46 5.26 22.51
C ASN A 630 -83.77 4.45 22.58
N SER A 631 -84.83 5.00 22.00
CA SER A 631 -85.92 4.22 21.42
C SER A 631 -85.89 4.38 19.91
#